data_AF-A0A154QL82-F1
#
_entry.id   AF-A0A154QL82-F1
#
_cell.length_a   1.000
_cell.length_b   1.000
_cell.length_c   1.000
_cell.angle_alpha   90.00
_cell.angle_beta   90.00
_cell.angle_gamma   90.00
#
_symmetry.space_group_name_H-M   'P 1'
#
loop_
_entity.id
_entity.type
_entity.pdbx_description
1 polymer ?
#
loop_
_entity_poly.entity_id
_entity_poly.type
_entity_poly.pdbx_seq_one_letter_code
_entity_poly.pdbx_strand_id
1 'polypeptide(L)'
;MNFSILRKRVIAVGVAAALGLGMVGTASAHCDAADGPVITQATVALNTGDITPLLKWVPETEEATVKRAYAQARKLRQLGPEARQLADMHFFETLVRVHRASEGVAFDGVIKPAGGIEPSVAAADAALKGGNVDALVTEITGKIEHGIRARYAAARAARASADTSVANGRAYVNDYVQYIHYVENVDRVGAGTAHGAEEHSVAVAQDAH
;
A
#
# COMPACT_ATOMS: atom_id res chain seq x y z
N MET A 1 -24.28 -46.42 24.52
CA MET A 1 -24.17 -44.95 24.44
C MET A 1 -22.83 -44.63 23.77
N ASN A 2 -22.88 -44.30 22.48
CA ASN A 2 -21.71 -44.31 21.59
C ASN A 2 -20.98 -42.96 21.59
N PHE A 3 -19.75 -42.95 22.10
CA PHE A 3 -18.80 -41.82 22.18
C PHE A 3 -18.23 -41.34 20.82
N SER A 4 -18.95 -41.52 19.71
CA SER A 4 -18.40 -41.34 18.35
C SER A 4 -18.82 -40.06 17.61
N ILE A 5 -19.60 -39.16 18.23
CA ILE A 5 -20.20 -38.01 17.51
C ILE A 5 -19.47 -36.68 17.79
N LEU A 6 -18.48 -36.65 18.71
CA LEU A 6 -17.84 -35.40 19.13
C LEU A 6 -16.50 -35.08 18.42
N ARG A 7 -16.08 -35.87 17.43
CA ARG A 7 -14.76 -35.72 16.77
C ARG A 7 -14.78 -35.17 15.33
N LYS A 8 -15.91 -34.61 14.85
CA LYS A 8 -16.05 -34.12 13.46
C LYS A 8 -16.57 -32.69 13.31
N ARG A 9 -16.20 -31.77 14.21
CA ARG A 9 -16.55 -30.34 14.08
C ARG A 9 -15.43 -29.35 14.42
N VAL A 10 -14.16 -29.72 14.24
CA VAL A 10 -13.02 -28.83 14.58
C VAL A 10 -11.99 -28.65 13.46
N ILE A 11 -12.26 -29.08 12.22
CA ILE A 11 -11.37 -28.73 11.08
C ILE A 11 -12.17 -27.99 10.01
N ALA A 12 -12.60 -26.79 10.38
CA ALA A 12 -13.09 -25.78 9.45
C ALA A 12 -12.82 -24.39 10.05
N VAL A 13 -11.60 -24.17 10.55
CA VAL A 13 -11.11 -22.86 10.96
C VAL A 13 -9.69 -22.75 10.42
N GLY A 14 -9.43 -21.73 9.59
CA GLY A 14 -8.07 -21.23 9.46
C GLY A 14 -7.48 -21.00 8.07
N VAL A 15 -8.24 -20.73 7.00
CA VAL A 15 -7.62 -20.19 5.75
C VAL A 15 -8.30 -18.94 5.18
N ALA A 16 -9.52 -18.58 5.59
CA ALA A 16 -10.22 -17.41 5.04
C ALA A 16 -9.88 -16.06 5.71
N ALA A 17 -8.88 -15.99 6.61
CA ALA A 17 -8.59 -14.79 7.41
C ALA A 17 -7.16 -14.22 7.24
N ALA A 18 -6.47 -14.54 6.14
CA ALA A 18 -5.10 -14.07 5.91
C ALA A 18 -4.94 -13.01 4.80
N LEU A 19 -6.01 -12.65 4.09
CA LEU A 19 -5.90 -11.78 2.90
C LEU A 19 -6.23 -10.29 3.14
N GLY A 20 -6.53 -9.89 4.38
CA GLY A 20 -7.01 -8.52 4.68
C GLY A 20 -6.00 -7.55 5.30
N LEU A 21 -4.82 -8.00 5.75
CA LEU A 21 -3.94 -7.17 6.59
C LEU A 21 -2.77 -6.49 5.85
N GLY A 22 -2.65 -6.66 4.54
CA GLY A 22 -1.46 -6.26 3.78
C GLY A 22 -1.48 -4.88 3.12
N MET A 23 -2.63 -4.20 3.04
CA MET A 23 -2.77 -3.02 2.16
C MET A 23 -2.62 -1.66 2.85
N VAL A 24 -2.34 -1.60 4.15
CA VAL A 24 -2.20 -0.32 4.88
C VAL A 24 -0.78 0.27 4.77
N GLY A 25 0.20 -0.48 4.24
CA GLY A 25 1.63 -0.15 4.43
C GLY A 25 2.38 0.58 3.31
N THR A 26 1.95 0.50 2.05
CA THR A 26 2.84 0.84 0.92
C THR A 26 2.86 2.33 0.58
N ALA A 27 1.69 2.97 0.51
CA ALA A 27 1.59 4.42 0.32
C ALA A 27 2.10 5.18 1.56
N SER A 28 1.90 4.60 2.76
CA SER A 28 2.44 5.16 4.01
C SER A 28 3.95 5.31 3.94
N ALA A 29 4.67 4.25 3.56
CA ALA A 29 6.13 4.25 3.60
C ALA A 29 6.77 5.22 2.61
N HIS A 30 6.09 5.57 1.52
CA HIS A 30 6.69 6.40 0.48
C HIS A 30 6.92 7.85 0.92
N CYS A 31 5.90 8.49 1.51
CA CYS A 31 5.98 9.91 1.89
C CYS A 31 6.79 10.17 3.18
N ASP A 32 6.94 9.17 4.06
CA ASP A 32 7.69 9.26 5.32
C ASP A 32 9.01 8.45 5.34
N ALA A 33 9.45 7.91 4.20
CA ALA A 33 10.76 7.28 4.06
C ALA A 33 11.91 8.27 3.88
N ALA A 34 13.09 7.85 4.35
CA ALA A 34 14.34 8.60 4.22
C ALA A 34 14.74 8.91 2.77
N ASP A 35 14.36 8.06 1.82
CA ASP A 35 14.52 8.25 0.37
C ASP A 35 13.23 8.69 -0.33
N GLY A 36 12.19 9.00 0.43
CA GLY A 36 10.92 9.52 -0.06
C GLY A 36 11.00 10.97 -0.56
N PRO A 37 9.99 11.43 -1.31
CA PRO A 37 10.00 12.74 -1.96
C PRO A 37 10.00 13.90 -0.95
N VAL A 38 9.30 13.75 0.18
CA VAL A 38 9.19 14.77 1.23
C VAL A 38 10.56 15.02 1.87
N ILE A 39 11.25 13.97 2.33
CA ILE A 39 12.57 14.09 2.98
C ILE A 39 13.66 14.47 1.97
N THR A 40 13.60 13.98 0.74
CA THR A 40 14.53 14.37 -0.32
C THR A 40 14.45 15.87 -0.58
N GLN A 41 13.24 16.44 -0.69
CA GLN A 41 13.08 17.88 -0.86
C GLN A 41 13.45 18.66 0.39
N ALA A 42 13.19 18.15 1.59
CA ALA A 42 13.63 18.76 2.83
C ALA A 42 15.16 18.89 2.91
N THR A 43 15.87 17.86 2.46
CA THR A 43 17.34 17.84 2.38
C THR A 43 17.84 18.88 1.39
N VAL A 44 17.22 18.99 0.21
CA VAL A 44 17.54 20.03 -0.78
C VAL A 44 17.29 21.43 -0.20
N ALA A 45 16.15 21.65 0.47
CA ALA A 45 15.83 22.92 1.11
C ALA A 45 16.88 23.30 2.17
N LEU A 46 17.23 22.37 3.06
CA LEU A 46 18.25 22.60 4.08
C LEU A 46 19.62 22.93 3.48
N ASN A 47 19.99 22.32 2.36
CA ASN A 47 21.29 22.52 1.71
C ASN A 47 21.34 23.82 0.90
N THR A 48 20.29 24.14 0.15
CA THR A 48 20.20 25.34 -0.68
C THR A 48 19.85 26.60 0.11
N GLY A 49 19.21 26.45 1.26
CA GLY A 49 18.69 27.58 2.03
C GLY A 49 17.29 28.04 1.62
N ASP A 50 16.67 27.40 0.62
CA ASP A 50 15.34 27.76 0.13
C ASP A 50 14.27 26.75 0.58
N ILE A 51 13.38 27.18 1.48
CA ILE A 51 12.25 26.36 1.96
C ILE A 51 11.07 26.35 0.98
N THR A 52 11.02 27.30 0.04
CA THR A 52 9.83 27.54 -0.81
C THR A 52 9.31 26.28 -1.51
N PRO A 53 10.16 25.44 -2.13
CA PRO A 53 9.69 24.23 -2.80
C PRO A 53 9.10 23.20 -1.84
N LEU A 54 9.44 23.24 -0.55
CA LEU A 54 9.01 22.26 0.44
C LEU A 54 7.60 22.54 0.97
N LEU A 55 7.17 23.81 0.99
CA LEU A 55 5.92 24.21 1.62
C LEU A 55 4.68 23.62 0.92
N LYS A 56 4.79 23.21 -0.35
CA LYS A 56 3.70 22.52 -1.07
C LYS A 56 3.29 21.18 -0.47
N TRP A 57 4.13 20.58 0.37
CA TRP A 57 3.86 19.27 1.00
C TRP A 57 3.07 19.40 2.31
N VAL A 58 2.75 20.61 2.75
CA VAL A 58 2.05 20.82 4.02
C VAL A 58 0.86 21.77 3.82
N PRO A 59 -0.17 21.68 4.65
CA PRO A 59 -1.28 22.61 4.59
C PRO A 59 -0.82 24.03 4.97
N GLU A 60 -1.43 25.04 4.36
CA GLU A 60 -1.12 26.46 4.59
C GLU A 60 -1.14 26.82 6.09
N THR A 61 -2.10 26.25 6.84
CA THR A 61 -2.27 26.46 8.28
C THR A 61 -1.08 25.98 9.12
N GLU A 62 -0.25 25.06 8.61
CA GLU A 62 0.92 24.52 9.29
C GLU A 62 2.26 25.05 8.73
N GLU A 63 2.24 25.90 7.70
CA GLU A 63 3.46 26.47 7.12
C GLU A 63 4.33 27.16 8.17
N ALA A 64 3.71 27.89 9.12
CA ALA A 64 4.43 28.58 10.17
C ALA A 64 5.18 27.60 11.10
N THR A 65 4.59 26.43 11.38
CA THR A 65 5.22 25.34 12.14
C THR A 65 6.46 24.83 11.41
N VAL A 66 6.33 24.54 10.12
CA VAL A 66 7.42 24.02 9.29
C VAL A 66 8.54 25.05 9.12
N LYS A 67 8.20 26.32 8.86
CA LYS A 67 9.18 27.43 8.75
C LYS A 67 10.00 27.61 10.02
N ARG A 68 9.37 27.52 11.20
CA ARG A 68 10.08 27.59 12.48
C ARG A 68 11.06 26.43 12.67
N ALA A 69 10.60 25.20 12.43
CA ALA A 69 11.45 24.01 12.55
C ALA A 69 12.63 24.05 11.57
N TYR A 70 12.38 24.47 10.32
CA TYR A 70 13.41 24.68 9.31
C TYR A 70 14.47 25.70 9.73
N ALA A 71 14.03 26.87 10.23
CA ALA A 71 14.94 27.91 10.69
C ALA A 71 15.82 27.44 11.87
N GLN A 72 15.23 26.69 12.81
CA GLN A 72 15.96 26.07 13.91
C GLN A 72 16.99 25.06 13.40
N ALA A 73 16.61 24.19 12.46
CA ALA A 73 17.52 23.20 11.90
C ALA A 73 18.70 23.86 11.17
N ARG A 74 18.44 24.89 10.35
CA ARG A 74 19.47 25.69 9.67
C ARG A 74 20.46 26.36 10.61
N LYS A 75 20.00 26.80 11.79
CA LYS A 75 20.86 27.39 12.82
C LYS A 75 21.72 26.33 13.49
N LEU A 76 21.10 25.25 13.97
CA LEU A 76 21.78 24.22 14.77
C LEU A 76 22.73 23.36 13.94
N ARG A 77 22.44 23.12 12.66
CA ARG A 77 23.29 22.31 11.79
C ARG A 77 24.68 22.90 11.51
N GLN A 78 24.90 24.15 11.89
CA GLN A 78 26.21 24.83 11.77
C GLN A 78 27.15 24.52 12.93
N LEU A 79 26.66 23.88 14.00
CA LEU A 79 27.43 23.63 15.23
C LEU A 79 28.32 22.38 15.18
N GLY A 80 28.28 21.62 14.09
CA GLY A 80 29.08 20.40 13.92
C GLY A 80 28.28 19.26 13.27
N PRO A 81 28.94 18.14 12.92
CA PRO A 81 28.30 17.02 12.23
C PRO A 81 27.21 16.33 13.07
N GLU A 82 27.41 16.17 14.38
CA GLU A 82 26.42 15.56 15.28
C GLU A 82 25.20 16.47 15.43
N ALA A 83 25.44 17.78 15.63
CA ALA A 83 24.37 18.76 15.72
C ALA A 83 23.57 18.85 14.42
N ARG A 84 24.23 18.72 13.27
CA ARG A 84 23.58 18.64 11.96
C ARG A 84 22.67 17.43 11.84
N GLN A 85 23.13 16.26 12.21
CA GLN A 85 22.30 15.04 12.14
C GLN A 85 21.04 15.17 13.01
N LEU A 86 21.18 15.66 14.24
CA LEU A 86 20.05 15.85 15.15
C LEU A 86 19.08 16.94 14.66
N ALA A 87 19.62 18.06 14.18
CA ALA A 87 18.84 19.17 13.66
C ALA A 87 18.04 18.79 12.41
N ASP A 88 18.69 18.09 11.47
CA ASP A 88 18.07 17.63 10.23
C ASP A 88 16.98 16.59 10.54
N MET A 89 17.26 15.62 11.42
CA MET A 89 16.28 14.58 11.80
C MET A 89 15.04 15.17 12.49
N HIS A 90 15.24 16.08 13.46
CA HIS A 90 14.12 16.75 14.13
C HIS A 90 13.22 17.52 13.16
N PHE A 91 13.83 18.16 12.15
CA PHE A 91 13.08 18.82 11.09
C PHE A 91 12.31 17.83 10.21
N PHE A 92 12.94 16.73 9.80
CA PHE A 92 12.29 15.68 9.00
C PHE A 92 11.08 15.08 9.73
N GLU A 93 11.22 14.70 11.01
CA GLU A 93 10.13 14.20 11.83
C GLU A 93 8.98 15.21 11.94
N THR A 94 9.30 16.50 12.14
CA THR A 94 8.28 17.55 12.22
C THR A 94 7.53 17.72 10.90
N LEU A 95 8.25 17.76 9.78
CA LEU A 95 7.69 17.90 8.45
C LEU A 95 6.79 16.70 8.10
N VAL A 96 7.31 15.48 8.31
CA VAL A 96 6.59 14.24 8.06
C VAL A 96 5.33 14.18 8.92
N ARG A 97 5.40 14.50 10.21
CA ARG A 97 4.23 14.54 11.09
C ARG A 97 3.14 15.46 10.55
N VAL A 98 3.50 16.66 10.09
CA VAL A 98 2.56 17.63 9.50
C VAL A 98 1.97 17.10 8.19
N HIS A 99 2.82 16.58 7.29
CA HIS A 99 2.40 16.05 6.00
C HIS A 99 1.44 14.86 6.17
N ARG A 100 1.82 13.86 6.96
CA ARG A 100 1.00 12.65 7.19
C ARG A 100 -0.34 13.01 7.83
N ALA A 101 -0.36 13.95 8.78
CA ALA A 101 -1.60 14.44 9.37
C ALA A 101 -2.55 15.07 8.32
N SER A 102 -2.00 15.73 7.30
CA SER A 102 -2.80 16.27 6.19
C SER A 102 -3.38 15.19 5.27
N GLU A 103 -2.78 14.00 5.25
CA GLU A 103 -3.28 12.81 4.56
C GLU A 103 -4.28 12.01 5.44
N GLY A 104 -4.59 12.48 6.64
CA GLY A 104 -5.44 11.79 7.61
C GLY A 104 -4.77 10.60 8.29
N VAL A 105 -3.43 10.47 8.20
CA VAL A 105 -2.68 9.37 8.81
C VAL A 105 -1.73 9.89 9.89
N ALA A 106 -1.74 9.24 11.06
CA ALA A 106 -0.80 9.59 12.11
C ALA A 106 0.63 9.17 11.74
N PHE A 107 1.60 10.04 12.03
CA PHE A 107 3.01 9.67 12.03
C PHE A 107 3.29 8.77 13.23
N ASP A 108 3.97 7.64 13.00
CA ASP A 108 4.28 6.64 14.04
C ASP A 108 5.52 7.00 14.89
N GLY A 109 6.12 8.16 14.61
CA GLY A 109 7.29 8.66 15.34
C GLY A 109 8.62 8.21 14.74
N VAL A 110 8.64 7.45 13.65
CA VAL A 110 9.88 6.93 13.05
C VAL A 110 9.89 7.13 11.54
N ILE A 111 10.91 7.84 11.04
CA ILE A 111 11.18 7.92 9.61
C ILE A 111 11.51 6.53 9.07
N LYS A 112 10.85 6.13 7.97
CA LYS A 112 11.06 4.79 7.40
C LYS A 112 12.45 4.69 6.77
N PRO A 113 13.10 3.51 6.87
CA PRO A 113 14.39 3.32 6.24
C PRO A 113 14.30 3.44 4.72
N ALA A 114 15.40 3.87 4.10
CA ALA A 114 15.52 3.91 2.65
C ALA A 114 15.43 2.48 2.05
N GLY A 115 14.97 2.40 0.80
CA GLY A 115 14.80 1.14 0.07
C GLY A 115 13.50 0.39 0.37
N GLY A 116 12.59 0.98 1.16
CA GLY A 116 11.28 0.41 1.47
C GLY A 116 10.15 0.83 0.51
N ILE A 117 10.44 1.64 -0.50
CA ILE A 117 9.44 2.12 -1.46
C ILE A 117 9.11 1.01 -2.46
N GLU A 118 7.83 0.70 -2.61
CA GLU A 118 7.36 -0.29 -3.58
C GLU A 118 7.77 0.09 -5.02
N PRO A 119 8.24 -0.86 -5.84
CA PRO A 119 8.72 -0.57 -7.19
C PRO A 119 7.69 0.14 -8.07
N SER A 120 6.40 -0.20 -7.97
CA SER A 120 5.34 0.45 -8.73
C SER A 120 5.13 1.91 -8.32
N VAL A 121 5.30 2.23 -7.04
CA VAL A 121 5.21 3.60 -6.53
C VAL A 121 6.43 4.42 -6.97
N ALA A 122 7.63 3.85 -6.85
CA ALA A 122 8.85 4.49 -7.35
C ALA A 122 8.79 4.75 -8.86
N ALA A 123 8.23 3.83 -9.64
CA ALA A 123 8.02 4.01 -11.08
C ALA A 123 6.97 5.09 -11.40
N ALA A 124 5.92 5.23 -10.58
CA ALA A 124 4.94 6.31 -10.72
C ALA A 124 5.55 7.69 -10.46
N ASP A 125 6.37 7.82 -9.42
CA ASP A 125 7.12 9.04 -9.14
C ASP A 125 8.10 9.40 -10.26
N ALA A 126 8.81 8.38 -10.78
CA ALA A 126 9.72 8.56 -11.91
C ALA A 126 8.98 9.01 -13.18
N ALA A 127 7.76 8.49 -13.42
CA ALA A 127 6.93 8.89 -14.54
C ALA A 127 6.51 10.36 -14.46
N LEU A 128 6.10 10.85 -13.28
CA LEU A 128 5.78 12.26 -13.05
C LEU A 128 7.01 13.15 -13.27
N LYS A 129 8.17 12.73 -12.75
CA LYS A 129 9.44 13.47 -12.92
C LYS A 129 9.91 13.52 -14.38
N GLY A 130 9.74 12.42 -15.11
CA GLY A 130 10.16 12.28 -16.50
C GLY A 130 9.13 12.80 -17.51
N GLY A 131 7.89 13.05 -17.10
CA GLY A 131 6.80 13.46 -17.97
C GLY A 131 6.31 12.36 -18.92
N ASN A 132 6.58 11.08 -18.62
CA ASN A 132 6.18 9.94 -19.45
C ASN A 132 5.71 8.77 -18.56
N VAL A 133 4.48 8.33 -18.78
CA VAL A 133 3.82 7.26 -18.02
C VAL A 133 3.88 5.88 -18.71
N ASP A 134 4.31 5.81 -19.97
CA ASP A 134 4.19 4.63 -20.84
C ASP A 134 4.93 3.41 -20.28
N ALA A 135 6.10 3.61 -19.70
CA ALA A 135 6.88 2.53 -19.09
C ALA A 135 6.13 1.88 -17.91
N LEU A 136 5.55 2.72 -17.04
CA LEU A 136 4.74 2.27 -15.90
C LEU A 136 3.49 1.53 -16.40
N VAL A 137 2.78 2.10 -17.37
CA VAL A 137 1.58 1.48 -17.97
C VAL A 137 1.94 0.11 -18.52
N THR A 138 2.99 0.02 -19.34
CA THR A 138 3.45 -1.22 -19.96
C THR A 138 3.78 -2.29 -18.92
N GLU A 139 4.49 -1.92 -17.84
CA GLU A 139 4.83 -2.84 -16.77
C GLU A 139 3.58 -3.38 -16.06
N ILE A 140 2.65 -2.50 -15.67
CA ILE A 140 1.42 -2.88 -14.96
C ILE A 140 0.53 -3.74 -15.86
N THR A 141 0.27 -3.31 -17.10
CA THR A 141 -0.59 -4.05 -18.03
C THR A 141 0.03 -5.38 -18.42
N GLY A 142 1.36 -5.46 -18.56
CA GLY A 142 2.06 -6.71 -18.83
C GLY A 142 1.89 -7.74 -17.71
N LYS A 143 1.96 -7.32 -16.44
CA LYS A 143 1.69 -8.20 -15.28
C LYS A 143 0.25 -8.71 -15.28
N ILE A 144 -0.70 -7.84 -15.57
CA ILE A 144 -2.13 -8.18 -15.67
C ILE A 144 -2.35 -9.18 -16.83
N GLU A 145 -1.84 -8.89 -18.01
CA GLU A 145 -1.96 -9.75 -19.19
C GLU A 145 -1.40 -11.14 -18.91
N HIS A 146 -0.18 -11.22 -18.36
CA HIS A 146 0.43 -12.48 -17.99
C HIS A 146 -0.43 -13.25 -16.98
N GLY A 147 -0.95 -12.57 -15.95
CA GLY A 147 -1.81 -13.16 -14.94
C GLY A 147 -3.11 -13.75 -15.49
N ILE A 148 -3.74 -13.07 -16.45
CA ILE A 148 -4.94 -13.54 -17.17
C ILE A 148 -4.59 -14.78 -18.01
N ARG A 149 -3.54 -14.68 -18.85
CA ARG A 149 -3.15 -15.76 -19.77
C ARG A 149 -2.76 -17.03 -19.05
N ALA A 150 -1.98 -16.93 -17.97
CA ALA A 150 -1.53 -18.09 -17.19
C ALA A 150 -2.72 -18.87 -16.58
N ARG A 151 -3.66 -18.16 -15.94
CA ARG A 151 -4.84 -18.77 -15.32
C ARG A 151 -5.81 -19.33 -16.35
N TYR A 152 -6.01 -18.63 -17.47
CA TYR A 152 -6.78 -19.15 -18.60
C TYR A 152 -6.20 -20.46 -19.11
N ALA A 153 -4.88 -20.52 -19.33
CA ALA A 153 -4.21 -21.71 -19.81
C ALA A 153 -4.38 -22.92 -18.85
N ALA A 154 -4.25 -22.68 -17.54
CA ALA A 154 -4.47 -23.72 -16.52
C ALA A 154 -5.92 -24.25 -16.55
N ALA A 155 -6.91 -23.35 -16.47
CA ALA A 155 -8.33 -23.72 -16.50
C ALA A 155 -8.70 -24.46 -17.80
N ARG A 156 -8.18 -23.99 -18.94
CA ARG A 156 -8.39 -24.63 -20.25
C ARG A 156 -7.79 -26.05 -20.30
N ALA A 157 -6.58 -26.24 -19.77
CA ALA A 157 -5.93 -27.54 -19.75
C ALA A 157 -6.70 -28.52 -18.85
N ALA A 158 -7.10 -28.11 -17.65
CA ALA A 158 -7.90 -28.92 -16.74
C ALA A 158 -9.28 -29.28 -17.32
N ARG A 159 -9.88 -28.36 -18.09
CA ARG A 159 -11.18 -28.58 -18.75
C ARG A 159 -11.18 -29.79 -19.68
N ALA A 160 -10.05 -30.10 -20.33
CA ALA A 160 -9.97 -31.16 -21.34
C ALA A 160 -10.32 -32.56 -20.81
N SER A 161 -10.17 -32.79 -19.50
CA SER A 161 -10.48 -34.07 -18.85
C SER A 161 -11.52 -33.95 -17.74
N ALA A 162 -12.19 -32.81 -17.59
CA ALA A 162 -13.06 -32.49 -16.46
C ALA A 162 -14.19 -33.53 -16.26
N ASP A 163 -14.77 -34.03 -17.35
CA ASP A 163 -15.93 -34.94 -17.31
C ASP A 163 -15.54 -36.42 -17.22
N THR A 164 -14.24 -36.73 -17.15
CA THR A 164 -13.75 -38.12 -17.09
C THR A 164 -13.78 -38.71 -15.67
N SER A 165 -13.79 -37.87 -14.64
CA SER A 165 -13.97 -38.28 -13.25
C SER A 165 -14.35 -37.10 -12.36
N VAL A 166 -14.96 -37.38 -11.20
CA VAL A 166 -15.27 -36.36 -10.19
C VAL A 166 -14.00 -35.64 -9.70
N ALA A 167 -12.86 -36.34 -9.61
CA ALA A 167 -11.60 -35.73 -9.21
C ALA A 167 -11.11 -34.70 -10.24
N ASN A 168 -11.14 -35.06 -11.53
CA ASN A 168 -10.74 -34.17 -12.63
C ASN A 168 -11.70 -32.98 -12.75
N GLY A 169 -13.01 -33.20 -12.58
CA GLY A 169 -14.01 -32.13 -12.56
C GLY A 169 -13.75 -31.13 -11.43
N ARG A 170 -13.40 -31.60 -10.23
CA ARG A 170 -13.04 -30.72 -9.10
C ARG A 170 -11.76 -29.92 -9.35
N ALA A 171 -10.75 -30.52 -9.97
CA ALA A 171 -9.53 -29.82 -10.36
C ALA A 171 -9.83 -28.70 -11.36
N TYR A 172 -10.65 -28.97 -12.39
CA TYR A 172 -11.10 -27.95 -13.33
C TYR A 172 -11.88 -26.82 -12.64
N VAL A 173 -12.84 -27.14 -11.77
CA VAL A 173 -13.62 -26.11 -11.06
C VAL A 173 -12.73 -25.21 -10.22
N ASN A 174 -11.71 -25.75 -9.54
CA ASN A 174 -10.73 -24.94 -8.81
C ASN A 174 -10.03 -23.94 -9.73
N ASP A 175 -9.48 -24.39 -10.85
CA ASP A 175 -8.74 -23.53 -11.77
C ASP A 175 -9.65 -22.51 -12.48
N TYR A 176 -10.89 -22.93 -12.80
CA TYR A 176 -11.94 -22.06 -13.33
C TYR A 176 -12.26 -20.92 -12.36
N VAL A 177 -12.55 -21.22 -11.10
CA VAL A 177 -12.89 -20.20 -10.09
C VAL A 177 -11.72 -19.24 -9.88
N GLN A 178 -10.48 -19.74 -9.82
CA GLN A 178 -9.30 -18.88 -9.70
C GLN A 178 -9.13 -17.95 -10.91
N TYR A 179 -9.38 -18.44 -12.13
CA TYR A 179 -9.37 -17.62 -13.34
C TYR A 179 -10.44 -16.53 -13.31
N ILE A 180 -11.70 -16.89 -13.01
CA ILE A 180 -12.82 -15.94 -12.97
C ILE A 180 -12.59 -14.86 -11.91
N HIS A 181 -12.25 -15.25 -10.66
CA HIS A 181 -11.99 -14.28 -9.60
C HIS A 181 -10.84 -13.33 -9.94
N TYR A 182 -9.80 -13.80 -10.64
CA TYR A 182 -8.70 -12.94 -11.05
C TYR A 182 -9.17 -11.89 -12.07
N VAL A 183 -9.92 -12.31 -13.09
CA VAL A 183 -10.46 -11.40 -14.13
C VAL A 183 -11.41 -10.38 -13.51
N GLU A 184 -12.32 -10.81 -12.64
CA GLU A 184 -13.26 -9.93 -11.94
C GLU A 184 -12.54 -8.89 -11.08
N ASN A 185 -11.49 -9.29 -10.35
CA ASN A 185 -10.72 -8.36 -9.54
C ASN A 185 -9.97 -7.34 -10.40
N VAL A 186 -9.39 -7.76 -11.52
CA VAL A 186 -8.72 -6.84 -12.46
C VAL A 186 -9.72 -5.85 -13.06
N ASP A 187 -10.89 -6.33 -13.50
CA ASP A 187 -11.96 -5.49 -14.07
C ASP A 187 -12.46 -4.45 -13.06
N ARG A 188 -12.75 -4.88 -11.82
CA ARG A 188 -13.17 -4.00 -10.72
C ARG A 188 -12.13 -2.93 -10.39
N VAL A 189 -10.85 -3.30 -10.33
CA VAL A 189 -9.75 -2.34 -10.11
C VAL A 189 -9.64 -1.37 -11.29
N GLY A 190 -9.72 -1.86 -12.52
CA GLY A 190 -9.65 -1.04 -13.74
C GLY A 190 -10.84 -0.08 -13.90
N ALA A 191 -12.03 -0.48 -13.47
CA ALA A 191 -13.24 0.34 -13.48
C ALA A 191 -13.29 1.37 -12.34
N GLY A 192 -12.33 1.35 -11.40
CA GLY A 192 -12.34 2.22 -10.23
C GLY A 192 -13.47 1.90 -9.22
N THR A 193 -14.16 0.78 -9.38
CA THR A 193 -15.25 0.32 -8.49
C THR A 193 -14.75 -0.51 -7.32
N ALA A 194 -13.42 -0.63 -7.17
CA ALA A 194 -12.79 -1.19 -5.99
C ALA A 194 -12.89 -0.21 -4.80
N HIS A 195 -14.07 -0.13 -4.17
CA HIS A 195 -14.20 0.48 -2.86
C HIS A 195 -13.60 -0.45 -1.79
N GLY A 196 -12.86 0.14 -0.85
CA GLY A 196 -12.45 -0.52 0.40
C GLY A 196 -13.67 -1.11 1.10
N ALA A 197 -13.46 -2.23 1.79
CA ALA A 197 -14.51 -2.99 2.45
C ALA A 197 -15.49 -2.09 3.22
N GLU A 198 -16.74 -2.00 2.76
CA GLU A 198 -17.81 -1.49 3.58
C GLU A 198 -18.06 -2.47 4.73
N GLU A 199 -18.02 -1.94 5.95
CA GLU A 199 -18.44 -2.64 7.16
C GLU A 199 -19.92 -3.03 7.03
N HIS A 200 -20.18 -4.29 6.71
CA HIS A 200 -21.49 -4.89 6.89
C HIS A 200 -21.76 -5.07 8.39
N SER A 201 -22.25 -3.99 9.03
CA SER A 201 -22.87 -4.09 10.34
C SER A 201 -24.18 -4.86 10.21
N VAL A 202 -24.16 -6.14 10.62
CA VAL A 202 -25.39 -6.90 10.82
C VAL A 202 -26.04 -6.39 12.10
N ALA A 203 -27.01 -5.51 11.96
CA ALA A 203 -27.94 -5.20 13.03
C ALA A 203 -28.75 -6.48 13.35
N VAL A 204 -28.40 -7.14 14.46
CA VAL A 204 -29.21 -8.22 15.02
C VAL A 204 -30.42 -7.57 15.69
N ALA A 205 -31.59 -7.78 15.09
CA ALA A 205 -32.87 -7.49 15.72
C ALA A 205 -32.98 -8.27 17.04
N GLN A 206 -33.23 -7.56 18.14
CA GLN A 206 -33.66 -8.16 19.39
C GLN A 206 -35.15 -8.51 19.26
N ASP A 207 -35.45 -9.79 19.05
CA ASP A 207 -36.81 -10.28 19.31
C ASP A 207 -36.95 -10.57 20.81
N ALA A 208 -37.84 -9.79 21.41
CA ALA A 208 -38.45 -10.09 22.70
C ALA A 208 -39.44 -11.24 22.52
N HIS A 209 -39.35 -12.26 23.38
CA HIS A 209 -40.46 -12.96 24.04
C HIS A 209 -39.92 -13.96 25.07
#